data_AF-A0A7W1MAA4-F1
#
_entry.id   AF-A0A7W1MAA4-F1
#
_cell.length_a   1.000
_cell.length_b   1.000
_cell.length_c   1.000
_cell.angle_alpha   90.00
_cell.angle_beta   90.00
_cell.angle_gamma   90.00
#
_symmetry.space_group_name_H-M   'P 1'
#
loop_
_entity.id
_entity.type
_entity.pdbx_description
1 polymer ?
#
loop_
_entity_poly.entity_id
_entity_poly.type
_entity_poly.pdbx_seq_one_letter_code
_entity_poly.pdbx_strand_id
1 'polypeptide(L)'
;MDKLTRFNDRIEKLKKEKLKFQTQQAVLFRREAEKLFDDSFSPEIALAVLSDWRTATDAKKKEWAAKTHLFRPASLQHIRKKIETPAPEPDEK
;
A
#
# COMPACT_ATOMS: atom_id res chain seq x y z
N MET A 1 13.82 16.68 -40.80
CA MET A 1 13.34 15.55 -39.97
C MET A 1 13.76 15.68 -38.51
N ASP A 2 14.62 16.64 -38.15
CA ASP A 2 15.31 16.73 -36.85
C ASP A 2 14.42 17.06 -35.64
N LYS A 3 13.25 17.67 -35.86
CA LYS A 3 12.32 17.94 -34.76
C LYS A 3 11.67 16.66 -34.25
N LEU A 4 11.30 15.75 -35.15
CA LEU A 4 10.60 14.51 -34.81
C LEU A 4 11.53 13.55 -34.05
N THR A 5 12.78 13.42 -34.49
CA THR A 5 13.81 12.64 -33.77
C THR A 5 14.07 13.21 -32.38
N ARG A 6 14.20 14.53 -32.24
CA ARG A 6 14.38 15.19 -30.94
C ARG A 6 13.19 15.00 -29.99
N PHE A 7 11.97 14.93 -30.52
CA PHE A 7 10.78 14.60 -29.73
C PHE A 7 10.81 13.15 -29.26
N ASN A 8 11.16 12.20 -30.13
CA ASN A 8 11.29 10.79 -29.78
C ASN A 8 12.36 10.57 -28.70
N ASP A 9 13.52 11.23 -28.82
CA ASP A 9 14.58 11.16 -27.80
C ASP A 9 14.10 11.66 -26.44
N ARG A 10 13.31 12.73 -26.43
CA ARG A 10 12.75 13.29 -25.19
C ARG A 10 11.70 12.37 -24.58
N ILE A 11 10.87 11.72 -25.40
CA ILE A 11 9.92 10.71 -24.95
C ILE A 11 10.66 9.54 -24.31
N GLU A 12 11.72 9.03 -24.94
CA GLU A 12 12.52 7.93 -24.41
C GLU A 12 13.23 8.31 -23.10
N LYS A 13 13.75 9.54 -23.01
CA LYS A 13 14.34 10.05 -21.77
C LYS A 13 13.29 10.09 -20.65
N LEU A 14 12.10 10.61 -20.91
CA LEU A 14 11.02 10.69 -19.91
C LEU A 14 10.55 9.30 -19.48
N LYS A 15 10.47 8.32 -20.39
CA LYS A 15 10.15 6.92 -20.04
C LYS A 15 11.20 6.34 -19.08
N LYS A 16 12.49 6.57 -19.35
CA LYS A 16 13.59 6.11 -18.48
C LYS A 16 13.53 6.77 -17.10
N GLU A 17 13.28 8.07 -17.04
CA GLU A 17 13.13 8.80 -15.78
C GLU A 17 11.93 8.30 -14.98
N LYS A 18 10.78 8.08 -15.64
CA LYS A 18 9.59 7.49 -15.03
C LYS A 18 9.89 6.11 -14.46
N LEU A 19 10.55 5.24 -15.22
CA LEU A 19 10.91 3.90 -14.76
C LEU A 19 11.84 3.96 -13.54
N LYS A 20 12.85 4.84 -13.57
CA LYS A 20 13.78 5.03 -12.44
C LYS A 20 13.03 5.44 -11.16
N PHE A 21 12.11 6.40 -11.27
CA PHE A 21 11.30 6.85 -10.16
C PHE A 21 10.41 5.72 -9.61
N GLN A 22 9.73 4.99 -10.49
CA GLN A 22 8.89 3.85 -10.10
C GLN A 22 9.69 2.76 -9.40
N THR A 23 10.90 2.44 -9.89
CA THR A 23 11.79 1.48 -9.25
C THR A 23 12.21 1.94 -7.86
N GLN A 24 12.54 3.22 -7.68
CA GLN A 24 12.88 3.77 -6.36
C GLN A 24 11.71 3.65 -5.38
N GLN A 25 10.50 3.97 -5.81
CA GLN A 25 9.30 3.78 -4.98
C GLN A 25 9.07 2.31 -4.64
N ALA A 26 9.22 1.39 -5.60
CA ALA A 26 9.08 -0.04 -5.35
C ALA A 26 10.07 -0.55 -4.30
N VAL A 27 11.34 -0.09 -4.35
CA VAL A 27 12.36 -0.43 -3.34
C VAL A 27 11.98 0.10 -1.96
N LEU A 28 11.44 1.32 -1.87
CA LEU A 28 10.99 1.89 -0.59
C LEU A 28 9.83 1.08 0.01
N PHE A 29 8.81 0.76 -0.79
CA PHE A 29 7.69 -0.06 -0.33
C PHE A 29 8.13 -1.46 0.07
N ARG A 30 9.08 -2.06 -0.66
CA ARG A 30 9.64 -3.36 -0.29
C ARG A 30 10.29 -3.32 1.09
N ARG A 31 11.13 -2.31 1.36
CA ARG A 31 11.77 -2.12 2.66
C ARG A 31 10.78 -1.88 3.78
N GLU A 32 9.69 -1.16 3.50
CA GLU A 32 8.63 -0.93 4.49
C GLU A 32 7.85 -2.21 4.79
N ALA A 33 7.58 -3.02 3.77
CA ALA A 33 6.98 -4.34 3.95
C ALA A 33 7.92 -5.30 4.71
N GLU A 34 9.20 -5.34 4.36
CA GLU A 34 10.24 -6.09 5.10
C GLU A 34 10.25 -5.69 6.59
N LYS A 35 10.09 -4.40 6.92
CA LYS A 35 9.98 -3.96 8.33
C LYS A 35 8.68 -4.38 9.02
N LEU A 36 7.58 -4.49 8.28
CA LEU A 36 6.28 -4.86 8.85
C LEU A 36 6.19 -6.37 9.12
N PHE A 37 6.81 -7.16 8.25
CA PHE A 37 6.75 -8.62 8.27
C PHE A 37 8.06 -9.26 8.75
N ASP A 38 9.07 -8.46 9.13
CA ASP A 38 10.42 -8.89 9.48
C ASP A 38 10.96 -9.93 8.45
N ASP A 39 11.47 -11.07 8.92
CA ASP A 39 11.99 -12.16 8.08
C ASP A 39 10.90 -12.95 7.33
N SER A 40 9.62 -12.63 7.56
CA SER A 40 8.49 -13.34 6.95
C SER A 40 8.03 -12.71 5.64
N PHE A 41 8.64 -11.59 5.21
CA PHE A 41 8.31 -10.99 3.93
C PHE A 41 8.84 -11.83 2.76
N SER A 42 7.94 -12.30 1.90
CA SER A 42 8.29 -12.92 0.61
C SER A 42 7.63 -12.14 -0.53
N PRO A 43 8.42 -11.64 -1.49
CA PRO A 43 7.91 -11.02 -2.72
C PRO A 43 6.96 -11.94 -3.50
N GLU A 44 7.24 -13.24 -3.53
CA GLU A 44 6.44 -14.25 -4.23
C GLU A 44 5.04 -14.35 -3.62
N ILE A 45 4.95 -14.38 -2.29
CA ILE A 45 3.66 -14.40 -1.58
C ILE A 45 2.92 -13.08 -1.81
N ALA A 46 3.61 -11.94 -1.75
CA ALA A 46 2.99 -10.64 -2.01
C ALA A 46 2.40 -10.54 -3.42
N LEU A 47 3.10 -11.07 -4.43
CA LEU A 47 2.62 -11.14 -5.81
C LEU A 47 1.42 -12.07 -5.97
N ALA A 48 1.44 -13.24 -5.30
CA ALA A 48 0.32 -14.17 -5.30
C ALA A 48 -0.94 -13.52 -4.70
N VAL A 49 -0.81 -12.87 -3.55
CA VAL A 49 -1.91 -12.15 -2.88
C VAL A 49 -2.45 -11.01 -3.74
N LEU A 50 -1.58 -10.26 -4.42
CA LEU A 50 -2.01 -9.20 -5.34
C LEU A 50 -2.77 -9.74 -6.55
N SER A 51 -2.34 -10.88 -7.10
CA SER A 51 -3.04 -11.56 -8.19
C SER A 51 -4.44 -12.02 -7.77
N ASP A 52 -4.53 -12.65 -6.59
CA ASP A 52 -5.79 -13.09 -6.01
C ASP A 52 -6.71 -11.91 -5.70
N TRP A 53 -6.17 -10.81 -5.16
CA TRP A 53 -6.94 -9.59 -4.96
C TRP A 53 -7.46 -9.01 -6.26
N ARG A 54 -6.65 -8.97 -7.32
CA ARG A 54 -7.06 -8.38 -8.60
C ARG A 54 -8.20 -9.16 -9.26
N THR A 55 -8.17 -10.49 -9.15
CA THR A 55 -9.17 -11.39 -9.75
C THR A 55 -10.37 -11.65 -8.83
N ALA A 56 -10.27 -11.32 -7.53
CA ALA A 56 -11.37 -11.50 -6.58
C ALA A 56 -12.59 -10.61 -6.88
N THR A 57 -13.76 -11.16 -6.60
CA THR A 57 -15.05 -10.45 -6.63
C THR A 57 -15.13 -9.43 -5.50
N ASP A 58 -15.99 -8.42 -5.66
CA ASP A 58 -16.16 -7.36 -4.66
C ASP A 58 -16.67 -7.90 -3.31
N ALA A 59 -17.47 -8.97 -3.33
CA ALA A 59 -17.91 -9.64 -2.10
C ALA A 59 -16.73 -10.21 -1.30
N LYS A 60 -15.78 -10.86 -1.99
CA LYS A 60 -14.60 -11.47 -1.36
C LYS A 60 -13.62 -10.41 -0.86
N LYS A 61 -13.47 -9.31 -1.61
CA LYS A 61 -12.69 -8.13 -1.17
C LYS A 61 -13.28 -7.51 0.10
N LYS A 62 -14.61 -7.36 0.18
CA LYS A 62 -15.28 -6.86 1.39
C LYS A 62 -15.09 -7.78 2.59
N GLU A 63 -15.17 -9.10 2.39
CA GLU A 63 -14.92 -10.07 3.44
C GLU A 63 -13.49 -9.95 4.01
N TRP A 64 -12.49 -9.87 3.13
CA TRP A 64 -11.10 -9.67 3.54
C TRP A 64 -10.87 -8.33 4.24
N ALA A 65 -11.50 -7.26 3.74
CA ALA A 65 -11.45 -5.94 4.38
C ALA A 65 -12.04 -5.99 5.80
N ALA A 66 -13.14 -6.70 6.01
CA ALA A 66 -13.74 -6.88 7.34
C ALA A 66 -12.80 -7.61 8.31
N LYS A 67 -11.97 -8.54 7.83
CA LYS A 67 -11.01 -9.33 8.63
C LYS A 67 -9.68 -8.63 8.89
N THR A 68 -9.45 -7.43 8.36
CA THR A 68 -8.18 -6.68 8.53
C THR A 68 -7.77 -6.46 9.99
N HIS A 69 -8.74 -6.34 10.90
CA HIS A 69 -8.48 -6.18 12.33
C HIS A 69 -7.81 -7.40 12.99
N LEU A 70 -7.97 -8.60 12.41
CA LEU A 70 -7.40 -9.85 12.93
C LEU A 70 -5.90 -9.98 12.65
N PHE A 71 -5.42 -9.31 11.60
CA PHE A 71 -4.02 -9.39 11.16
C PHE A 71 -3.16 -8.25 11.70
N ARG A 72 -3.74 -7.32 12.46
CA ARG A 72 -3.02 -6.20 13.04
C ARG A 72 -2.34 -6.66 14.34
N PRO A 73 -1.02 -6.45 14.50
CA PRO A 73 -0.30 -6.74 15.74
C PRO A 73 -1.01 -6.10 16.94
N ALA A 74 -1.08 -6.81 18.07
CA ALA A 74 -1.76 -6.33 19.28
C ALA A 74 -1.24 -4.95 19.75
N SER A 75 0.03 -4.65 19.48
CA SER A 75 0.67 -3.35 19.75
C SER A 75 0.02 -2.16 19.01
N LEU A 76 -0.61 -2.38 17.85
CA LEU A 76 -1.28 -1.36 17.05
C LEU A 76 -2.81 -1.33 17.25
N GLN A 77 -3.37 -2.23 18.06
CA GLN A 77 -4.80 -2.25 18.38
C GLN A 77 -5.16 -1.25 19.48
N HIS A 78 -4.25 -0.96 20.41
CA HIS A 78 -4.47 -0.03 21.52
C HIS A 78 -4.62 1.44 21.11
N ILE A 79 -4.07 1.84 19.94
CA ILE A 79 -4.15 3.23 19.46
C ILE A 79 -5.59 3.62 19.09
N ARG A 80 -6.45 2.65 18.72
CA ARG A 80 -7.88 2.94 18.44
C ARG A 80 -8.71 3.18 19.68
N LYS A 81 -8.48 2.45 20.78
CA LYS A 81 -9.24 2.65 22.03
C LYS A 81 -9.04 4.04 22.64
N LYS A 82 -7.95 4.73 22.31
CA LYS A 82 -7.69 6.10 22.78
C LYS A 82 -8.38 7.19 21.95
N ILE A 83 -8.92 6.85 20.77
CA ILE A 83 -9.66 7.78 19.89
C ILE A 83 -11.18 7.63 20.09
N GLU A 84 -11.65 6.48 20.55
CA GLU A 84 -13.06 6.24 20.94
C GLU A 84 -13.26 6.43 22.46
N THR A 85 -12.75 7.52 23.03
CA THR A 85 -13.29 8.02 24.30
C THR A 85 -14.51 8.88 23.94
N PRO A 86 -15.74 8.53 24.37
CA PRO A 86 -16.89 9.40 24.18
C PRO A 86 -16.58 10.74 24.84
N ALA A 87 -16.83 11.84 24.13
CA ALA A 87 -16.83 13.16 24.76
C ALA A 87 -17.78 13.10 25.98
N PRO A 88 -17.38 13.60 27.17
CA PRO A 88 -18.30 13.70 28.28
C PRO A 88 -19.47 14.58 27.87
N GLU A 89 -20.69 14.09 28.06
CA GLU A 89 -21.92 14.87 27.88
C GLU A 89 -21.85 16.12 28.78
N PRO A 90 -22.33 17.28 28.30
CA PRO A 90 -22.35 18.48 29.12
C PRO A 90 -23.40 18.32 30.23
N ASP A 91 -22.96 18.45 31.48
CA ASP A 91 -23.84 18.55 32.64
C ASP A 91 -24.79 19.74 32.45
N GLU A 92 -26.07 19.46 32.23
CA GLU A 92 -27.14 20.47 32.37
C GLU A 92 -27.35 20.75 33.86
N LYS A 93 -27.27 22.04 34.22
CA LYS A 93 -27.59 22.56 35.55
C LYS A 93 -28.49 23.76 35.44
#